data_AF-A0A022R2J6-F1
#
_entry.id   AF-A0A022R2J6-F1
#
_cell.length_a   1.000
_cell.length_b   1.000
_cell.length_c   1.000
_cell.angle_alpha   90.00
_cell.angle_beta   90.00
_cell.angle_gamma   90.00
#
_symmetry.space_group_name_H-M   'P 1'
#
loop_
_entity.id
_entity.type
_entity.pdbx_description
1 polymer ?
#
loop_
_entity_poly.entity_id
_entity_poly.type
_entity_poly.pdbx_seq_one_letter_code
_entity_poly.pdbx_strand_id
1 'polypeptide(L)'
;MANLNGATADLRATFLEVYSVLKSELLSDPAFEWNEGSRQWVERMLDYNVPGGKLNRGLSVIDSYKILKEGKDLTKDEVFLASALGWCIEWLQAYFLVLDDIMDNSQTRRGQPCWYRVPKVGMIAVNDGIVLRNHIPRILKKHFRGKPYYVDLLDLFNEVNYYSFMMIQQNYCFQC
;
A
#
# COMPACT_ATOMS: atom_id res chain seq x y z
N MET A 1 31.95 -11.87 -6.19
CA MET A 1 30.60 -11.44 -6.61
C MET A 1 29.61 -12.54 -6.21
N ALA A 2 29.13 -12.51 -4.97
CA ALA A 2 28.17 -13.49 -4.48
C ALA A 2 26.74 -13.08 -4.90
N ASN A 3 25.89 -14.07 -5.15
CA ASN A 3 24.51 -14.01 -5.65
C ASN A 3 23.65 -12.86 -5.08
N LEU A 4 23.68 -11.69 -5.72
CA LEU A 4 22.69 -10.63 -5.49
C LEU A 4 21.29 -11.11 -5.91
N ASN A 5 21.18 -11.82 -7.04
CA ASN A 5 19.89 -12.24 -7.60
C ASN A 5 19.11 -13.25 -6.72
N GLY A 6 19.80 -14.08 -5.94
CA GLY A 6 19.16 -15.06 -5.04
C GLY A 6 18.57 -14.42 -3.79
N ALA A 7 19.29 -13.47 -3.18
CA ALA A 7 18.83 -12.75 -2.01
C ALA A 7 17.68 -11.77 -2.33
N THR A 8 17.69 -11.14 -3.52
CA THR A 8 16.59 -10.25 -3.95
C THR A 8 15.32 -11.03 -4.26
N ALA A 9 15.43 -12.25 -4.79
CA ALA A 9 14.27 -13.12 -5.04
C ALA A 9 13.61 -13.56 -3.72
N ASP A 10 14.41 -13.90 -2.70
CA ASP A 10 13.95 -14.27 -1.36
C ASP A 10 13.24 -13.10 -0.63
N LEU A 11 13.81 -11.89 -0.73
CA LEU A 11 13.19 -10.69 -0.17
C LEU A 11 11.85 -10.34 -0.82
N ARG A 12 11.74 -10.48 -2.15
CA ARG A 12 10.47 -10.22 -2.85
C ARG A 12 9.40 -11.23 -2.47
N ALA A 13 9.77 -12.51 -2.32
CA ALA A 13 8.84 -13.55 -1.85
C ALA A 13 8.36 -13.23 -0.43
N THR A 14 9.29 -12.94 0.49
CA THR A 14 8.98 -12.54 1.87
C THR A 14 8.07 -11.31 1.90
N PHE A 15 8.33 -10.30 1.07
CA PHE A 15 7.49 -9.11 0.97
C PHE A 15 6.05 -9.46 0.56
N LEU A 16 5.86 -10.36 -0.41
CA LEU A 16 4.53 -10.83 -0.83
C LEU A 16 3.84 -11.71 0.22
N GLU A 17 4.58 -12.46 1.03
CA GLU A 17 4.01 -13.18 2.18
C GLU A 17 3.45 -12.19 3.22
N VAL A 18 4.18 -11.12 3.50
CA VAL A 18 3.71 -10.06 4.42
C VAL A 18 2.43 -9.42 3.90
N TYR A 19 2.27 -9.21 2.58
CA TYR A 19 0.99 -8.75 2.02
C TYR A 19 -0.19 -9.63 2.41
N SER A 20 -0.01 -10.95 2.29
CA SER A 20 -1.06 -11.93 2.60
C SER A 20 -1.46 -11.86 4.07
N VAL A 21 -0.49 -11.68 4.97
CA VAL A 21 -0.73 -11.45 6.39
C VAL A 21 -1.53 -10.16 6.59
N LEU A 22 -1.04 -9.02 6.10
CA LEU A 22 -1.70 -7.72 6.27
C LEU A 22 -3.12 -7.71 5.72
N LYS A 23 -3.33 -8.28 4.53
CA LYS A 23 -4.66 -8.43 3.92
C LYS A 23 -5.60 -9.22 4.83
N SER A 24 -5.16 -10.39 5.32
CA SER A 24 -5.96 -11.22 6.22
C SER A 24 -6.34 -10.49 7.51
N GLU A 25 -5.41 -9.71 8.07
CA GLU A 25 -5.66 -8.91 9.25
C GLU A 25 -6.68 -7.80 9.03
N LEU A 26 -6.64 -7.13 7.87
CA LEU A 26 -7.61 -6.10 7.50
C LEU A 26 -9.01 -6.69 7.28
N LEU A 27 -9.11 -7.84 6.61
CA LEU A 27 -10.38 -8.54 6.35
C LEU A 27 -10.99 -9.19 7.60
N SER A 28 -10.23 -9.22 8.69
CA SER A 28 -10.62 -9.72 10.02
C SER A 28 -10.63 -8.60 11.07
N ASP A 29 -10.58 -7.33 10.65
CA ASP A 29 -10.52 -6.20 11.57
C ASP A 29 -11.83 -6.10 12.39
N PRO A 30 -11.77 -6.21 13.73
CA PRO A 30 -12.96 -6.20 14.58
C PRO A 30 -13.62 -4.83 14.70
N ALA A 31 -13.00 -3.76 14.17
CA ALA A 31 -13.61 -2.44 14.14
C ALA A 31 -14.74 -2.31 13.10
N PHE A 32 -14.93 -3.33 12.25
CA PHE A 32 -15.99 -3.37 11.26
C PHE A 32 -16.77 -4.69 11.34
N GLU A 33 -18.09 -4.63 11.20
CA GLU A 33 -18.93 -5.81 11.12
C GLU A 33 -18.94 -6.37 9.70
N TRP A 34 -18.18 -7.44 9.49
CA TRP A 34 -18.04 -8.08 8.19
C TRP A 34 -19.23 -8.99 7.88
N ASN A 35 -19.70 -8.91 6.64
CA ASN A 35 -20.48 -9.97 6.02
C ASN A 35 -19.69 -10.55 4.85
N GLU A 36 -20.15 -11.67 4.30
CA GLU A 36 -19.46 -12.36 3.20
C GLU A 36 -19.25 -11.45 1.98
N GLY A 37 -20.28 -10.68 1.60
CA GLY A 37 -20.22 -9.78 0.45
C GLY A 37 -19.22 -8.65 0.63
N SER A 38 -19.19 -7.99 1.79
CA SER A 38 -18.24 -6.91 2.06
C SER A 38 -16.80 -7.42 2.14
N ARG A 39 -16.59 -8.60 2.74
CA ARG A 39 -15.26 -9.22 2.80
C ARG A 39 -14.74 -9.58 1.40
N GLN A 40 -15.55 -10.25 0.58
CA GLN A 40 -15.18 -10.60 -0.79
C GLN A 40 -14.93 -9.36 -1.65
N TRP A 41 -15.72 -8.30 -1.47
CA TRP A 41 -15.52 -7.03 -2.17
C TRP A 41 -14.16 -6.43 -1.86
N VAL A 42 -13.86 -6.25 -0.56
CA VAL A 42 -12.60 -5.62 -0.13
C VAL A 42 -11.40 -6.49 -0.51
N GLU A 43 -11.50 -7.81 -0.38
CA GLU A 43 -10.44 -8.73 -0.80
C GLU A 43 -10.12 -8.58 -2.28
N ARG A 44 -11.14 -8.65 -3.14
CA ARG A 44 -10.98 -8.48 -4.59
C ARG A 44 -10.41 -7.12 -4.94
N MET A 45 -10.89 -6.05 -4.28
CA MET A 45 -10.42 -4.70 -4.49
C MET A 45 -8.94 -4.56 -4.13
N LEU A 46 -8.51 -5.17 -3.01
CA LEU A 46 -7.11 -5.17 -2.57
C LEU A 46 -6.20 -5.92 -3.56
N ASP A 47 -6.58 -7.13 -3.96
CA ASP A 47 -5.78 -7.95 -4.87
C ASP A 47 -5.66 -7.31 -6.27
N TYR A 48 -6.69 -6.57 -6.70
CA TYR A 48 -6.67 -5.86 -7.97
C TYR A 48 -5.76 -4.64 -7.97
N ASN A 49 -5.85 -3.81 -6.92
CA ASN A 49 -5.24 -2.48 -6.93
C ASN A 49 -3.84 -2.43 -6.32
N VAL A 50 -3.52 -3.31 -5.37
CA VAL A 50 -2.32 -3.18 -4.54
C VAL A 50 -1.10 -3.93 -5.13
N PRO A 51 -1.08 -5.28 -5.22
CA PRO A 51 0.14 -6.05 -5.52
C PRO A 51 0.57 -6.06 -7.01
N GLY A 52 -0.19 -5.47 -7.94
CA GLY A 52 0.07 -5.55 -9.39
C GLY A 52 1.24 -4.70 -9.94
N GLY A 53 2.00 -4.00 -9.08
CA GLY A 53 3.08 -3.10 -9.48
C GLY A 53 4.46 -3.77 -9.54
N LYS A 54 5.50 -2.95 -9.79
CA LYS A 54 6.90 -3.39 -9.64
C LYS A 54 7.30 -3.60 -8.17
N LEU A 55 6.56 -3.00 -7.24
CA LEU A 55 6.77 -2.98 -5.79
C LEU A 55 8.06 -2.26 -5.36
N ASN A 56 8.63 -1.43 -6.25
CA ASN A 56 9.91 -0.77 -6.02
C ASN A 56 9.87 0.17 -4.82
N ARG A 57 8.75 0.86 -4.57
CA ARG A 57 8.65 1.80 -3.44
C ARG A 57 8.60 1.04 -2.13
N GLY A 58 7.80 -0.03 -2.06
CA GLY A 58 7.73 -0.90 -0.90
C GLY A 58 9.07 -1.59 -0.59
N LEU A 59 9.70 -2.21 -1.60
CA LEU A 59 10.98 -2.91 -1.44
C LEU A 59 12.11 -1.95 -1.02
N SER A 60 12.09 -0.69 -1.48
CA SER A 60 13.11 0.30 -1.13
C SER A 60 13.18 0.61 0.37
N VAL A 61 12.09 0.40 1.12
CA VAL A 61 12.08 0.56 2.58
C VAL A 61 12.97 -0.48 3.25
N ILE A 62 12.85 -1.74 2.82
CA ILE A 62 13.65 -2.85 3.35
C ILE A 62 15.12 -2.66 2.99
N ASP A 63 15.40 -2.31 1.73
CA ASP A 63 16.77 -2.07 1.25
C ASP A 63 17.42 -0.91 2.01
N SER A 64 16.69 0.19 2.20
CA SER A 64 17.15 1.36 2.93
C SER A 64 17.39 1.04 4.41
N TYR A 65 16.50 0.29 5.05
CA TYR A 65 16.68 -0.14 6.43
C TYR A 65 17.91 -1.04 6.61
N LYS A 66 18.15 -1.96 5.67
CA LYS A 66 19.33 -2.82 5.65
C LYS A 66 20.63 -2.02 5.50
N ILE A 67 20.64 -1.00 4.63
CA ILE A 67 21.79 -0.10 4.45
C ILE A 67 22.06 0.70 5.73
N LEU A 68 21.02 1.27 6.35
CA LEU A 68 21.13 2.05 7.58
C LEU A 68 21.59 1.21 8.78
N LYS A 69 21.37 -0.11 8.76
CA LYS A 69 21.91 -1.04 9.76
C LYS A 69 23.39 -1.41 9.52
N GLU A 70 24.07 -0.68 8.63
CA GLU A 70 25.49 -0.84 8.29
C GLU A 70 25.83 -2.26 7.83
N GLY A 71 24.93 -2.89 7.07
CA GLY A 71 25.13 -4.22 6.51
C GLY A 71 24.94 -5.38 7.49
N LYS A 72 24.49 -5.13 8.73
CA LYS A 72 24.07 -6.19 9.65
C LYS A 72 22.79 -6.84 9.15
N ASP A 73 22.67 -8.16 9.37
CA ASP A 73 21.47 -8.89 9.02
C ASP A 73 20.24 -8.39 9.78
N LEU A 74 19.11 -8.37 9.09
CA LEU A 74 17.82 -8.05 9.67
C LEU A 74 17.26 -9.29 10.36
N THR A 75 16.73 -9.11 11.56
CA THR A 75 15.91 -10.11 12.24
C THR A 75 14.59 -10.30 11.51
N LYS A 76 13.89 -11.42 11.77
CA LYS A 76 12.58 -11.67 11.16
C LYS A 76 11.55 -10.58 11.49
N ASP A 77 11.56 -10.06 12.71
CA ASP A 77 10.68 -8.96 13.14
C ASP A 77 10.98 -7.68 12.37
N GLU A 78 12.26 -7.33 12.23
CA GLU A 78 12.69 -6.17 11.46
C GLU A 78 12.31 -6.27 9.98
N VAL A 79 12.48 -7.44 9.35
CA VAL A 79 12.05 -7.68 7.96
C VAL A 79 10.53 -7.52 7.85
N PHE A 80 9.76 -8.08 8.79
CA PHE A 80 8.31 -7.96 8.80
C PHE A 80 7.86 -6.50 8.94
N LEU A 81 8.41 -5.76 9.91
CA LEU A 81 8.05 -4.35 10.15
C LEU A 81 8.47 -3.45 8.98
N ALA A 82 9.67 -3.62 8.44
CA ALA A 82 10.10 -2.88 7.25
C ALA A 82 9.19 -3.18 6.04
N SER A 83 8.81 -4.45 5.87
CA SER A 83 7.86 -4.87 4.84
C SER A 83 6.47 -4.26 5.07
N ALA A 84 5.98 -4.21 6.31
CA ALA A 84 4.69 -3.63 6.63
C ALA A 84 4.64 -2.12 6.32
N LEU A 85 5.72 -1.38 6.60
CA LEU A 85 5.86 0.01 6.17
C LEU A 85 5.94 0.13 4.65
N GLY A 86 6.70 -0.74 3.99
CA GLY A 86 6.76 -0.79 2.52
C GLY A 86 5.38 -1.00 1.89
N TRP A 87 4.57 -1.90 2.47
CA TRP A 87 3.18 -2.09 2.04
C TRP A 87 2.30 -0.87 2.32
N CYS A 88 2.46 -0.18 3.45
CA CYS A 88 1.74 1.08 3.67
C CYS A 88 1.98 2.10 2.54
N ILE A 89 3.20 2.15 1.99
CA ILE A 89 3.52 2.99 0.82
C ILE A 89 2.84 2.48 -0.45
N GLU A 90 2.84 1.17 -0.72
CA GLU A 90 2.15 0.59 -1.88
C GLU A 90 0.61 0.76 -1.79
N TRP A 91 0.02 0.69 -0.59
CA TRP A 91 -1.39 1.02 -0.33
C TRP A 91 -1.68 2.50 -0.61
N LEU A 92 -0.81 3.40 -0.13
CA LEU A 92 -0.93 4.84 -0.38
C LEU A 92 -0.86 5.15 -1.87
N GLN A 93 0.06 4.50 -2.58
CA GLN A 93 0.17 4.62 -4.03
C GLN A 93 -1.10 4.08 -4.71
N ALA A 94 -1.59 2.90 -4.34
CA ALA A 94 -2.79 2.33 -4.94
C ALA A 94 -4.01 3.25 -4.76
N TYR A 95 -4.17 3.86 -3.59
CA TYR A 95 -5.18 4.87 -3.33
C TYR A 95 -5.11 6.05 -4.32
N PHE A 96 -3.93 6.67 -4.48
CA PHE A 96 -3.76 7.77 -5.42
C PHE A 96 -4.07 7.36 -6.85
N LEU A 97 -3.59 6.18 -7.28
CA LEU A 97 -3.77 5.71 -8.66
C LEU A 97 -5.23 5.41 -9.00
N VAL A 98 -6.03 4.93 -8.05
CA VAL A 98 -7.47 4.71 -8.27
C VAL A 98 -8.18 6.04 -8.53
N LEU A 99 -7.85 7.10 -7.78
CA LEU A 99 -8.45 8.41 -7.97
C LEU A 99 -7.93 9.11 -9.23
N ASP A 100 -6.63 9.03 -9.48
CA ASP A 100 -5.94 9.53 -10.70
C ASP A 100 -6.58 8.94 -11.96
N ASP A 101 -6.81 7.62 -11.98
CA ASP A 101 -7.49 6.96 -13.10
C ASP A 101 -8.88 7.52 -13.40
N ILE A 102 -9.61 7.91 -12.36
CA ILE A 102 -10.95 8.50 -12.50
C ILE A 102 -10.84 9.93 -13.03
N MET A 103 -9.97 10.76 -12.44
CA MET A 103 -9.80 12.16 -12.82
C MET A 103 -9.28 12.31 -14.26
N ASP A 104 -8.35 11.44 -14.67
CA ASP A 104 -7.77 11.44 -16.02
C ASP A 104 -8.60 10.64 -17.04
N ASN A 105 -9.74 10.09 -16.61
CA ASN A 105 -10.60 9.25 -17.43
C ASN A 105 -9.85 8.06 -18.09
N SER A 106 -8.87 7.50 -17.39
CA SER A 106 -7.96 6.46 -17.86
C SER A 106 -8.68 5.15 -18.20
N GLN A 107 -8.16 4.43 -19.20
CA GLN A 107 -8.73 3.16 -19.64
C GLN A 107 -8.09 1.95 -18.95
N THR A 108 -6.77 1.94 -18.86
CA THR A 108 -6.00 0.79 -18.38
C THR A 108 -4.87 1.19 -17.45
N ARG A 109 -4.60 0.35 -16.45
CA ARG A 109 -3.46 0.45 -15.54
C ARG A 109 -2.87 -0.94 -15.30
N ARG A 110 -1.54 -1.06 -15.34
CA ARG A 110 -0.81 -2.33 -15.11
C ARG A 110 -1.30 -3.47 -16.04
N GLY A 111 -1.67 -3.14 -17.27
CA GLY A 111 -2.15 -4.11 -18.27
C GLY A 111 -3.59 -4.58 -18.07
N GLN A 112 -4.34 -4.01 -17.13
CA GLN A 112 -5.74 -4.34 -16.86
C GLN A 112 -6.62 -3.08 -16.93
N PRO A 113 -7.95 -3.18 -17.11
CA PRO A 113 -8.84 -2.03 -17.00
C PRO A 113 -8.65 -1.29 -15.67
N CYS A 114 -8.74 0.04 -15.67
CA CYS A 114 -8.74 0.80 -14.41
C CYS A 114 -9.88 0.32 -13.50
N TRP A 115 -9.70 0.35 -12.17
CA TRP A 115 -10.67 -0.26 -11.24
C TRP A 115 -12.10 0.26 -11.45
N TYR A 116 -12.25 1.57 -11.66
CA TYR A 116 -13.55 2.20 -11.92
C TYR A 116 -14.21 1.78 -13.25
N ARG A 117 -13.46 1.18 -14.18
CA ARG A 117 -13.95 0.63 -15.45
C ARG A 117 -14.35 -0.85 -15.35
N VAL A 118 -14.00 -1.53 -14.25
CA VAL A 118 -14.37 -2.93 -14.06
C VAL A 118 -15.90 -3.04 -13.95
N PRO A 119 -16.56 -3.98 -14.65
CA PRO A 119 -18.01 -4.15 -14.56
C PRO A 119 -18.47 -4.26 -13.10
N LYS A 120 -19.55 -3.53 -12.77
CA LYS A 120 -20.15 -3.41 -11.44
C LYS A 120 -19.38 -2.54 -10.41
N VAL A 121 -18.20 -2.01 -10.75
CA VAL A 121 -17.46 -1.09 -9.86
C VAL A 121 -17.90 0.35 -10.10
N GLY A 122 -17.64 0.91 -11.29
CA GLY A 122 -17.99 2.30 -11.58
C GLY A 122 -17.41 3.28 -10.54
N MET A 123 -18.23 4.26 -10.13
CA MET A 123 -17.82 5.29 -9.16
C MET A 123 -17.72 4.79 -7.71
N ILE A 124 -18.09 3.54 -7.41
CA ILE A 124 -17.79 2.92 -6.10
C ILE A 124 -16.27 2.95 -5.84
N ALA A 125 -15.47 2.94 -6.91
CA ALA A 125 -14.03 3.10 -6.87
C ALA A 125 -13.54 4.33 -6.07
N VAL A 126 -14.31 5.41 -5.99
CA VAL A 126 -13.98 6.56 -5.14
C VAL A 126 -13.95 6.16 -3.67
N ASN A 127 -14.99 5.45 -3.21
CA ASN A 127 -15.05 4.95 -1.84
C ASN A 127 -14.00 3.87 -1.59
N ASP A 128 -13.78 2.97 -2.55
CA ASP A 128 -12.73 1.95 -2.45
C ASP A 128 -11.33 2.57 -2.30
N GLY A 129 -11.05 3.67 -3.01
CA GLY A 129 -9.85 4.46 -2.81
C GLY A 129 -9.73 4.98 -1.36
N ILE A 130 -10.81 5.55 -0.82
CA ILE A 130 -10.83 6.03 0.57
C ILE A 130 -10.62 4.86 1.56
N VAL A 131 -11.15 3.67 1.29
CA VAL A 131 -10.90 2.46 2.07
C VAL A 131 -9.42 2.10 2.05
N LEU A 132 -8.77 2.11 0.88
CA LEU A 132 -7.31 1.88 0.76
C LEU A 132 -6.51 2.85 1.64
N ARG A 133 -6.83 4.14 1.62
CA ARG A 133 -6.18 5.14 2.49
C ARG A 133 -6.38 4.80 3.96
N ASN A 134 -7.57 4.39 4.37
CA ASN A 134 -7.88 4.10 5.76
C ASN A 134 -7.28 2.77 6.26
N HIS A 135 -6.88 1.85 5.38
CA HIS A 135 -6.13 0.66 5.79
C HIS A 135 -4.74 0.98 6.35
N ILE A 136 -4.08 2.05 5.87
CA ILE A 136 -2.74 2.45 6.33
C ILE A 136 -2.70 2.66 7.85
N PRO A 137 -3.52 3.53 8.47
CA PRO A 137 -3.51 3.70 9.91
C PRO A 137 -3.95 2.44 10.68
N ARG A 138 -4.70 1.51 10.07
CA ARG A 138 -5.00 0.20 10.70
C ARG A 138 -3.76 -0.66 10.82
N ILE A 139 -2.97 -0.77 9.74
CA ILE A 139 -1.68 -1.48 9.72
C ILE A 139 -0.71 -0.83 10.72
N LEU A 140 -0.57 0.50 10.67
CA LEU A 140 0.30 1.24 11.58
C LEU A 140 -0.08 1.03 13.04
N LYS A 141 -1.38 1.16 13.37
CA LYS A 141 -1.88 0.95 14.73
C LYS A 141 -1.65 -0.48 15.22
N LYS A 142 -1.78 -1.48 14.35
CA LYS A 142 -1.63 -2.88 14.74
C LYS A 142 -0.18 -3.25 15.05
N HIS A 143 0.76 -2.82 14.21
CA HIS A 143 2.15 -3.29 14.27
C HIS A 143 3.11 -2.29 14.93
N PHE A 144 2.77 -1.00 14.96
CA PHE A 144 3.69 0.06 15.41
C PHE A 144 3.22 0.83 16.65
N ARG A 145 1.98 0.64 17.14
CA ARG A 145 1.43 1.42 18.27
C ARG A 145 2.28 1.40 19.55
N GLY A 146 3.02 0.31 19.80
CA GLY A 146 3.93 0.18 20.95
C GLY A 146 5.34 0.73 20.70
N LYS A 147 5.66 1.18 19.49
CA LYS A 147 6.98 1.70 19.13
C LYS A 147 7.06 3.19 19.49
N PRO A 148 8.24 3.68 19.94
CA PRO A 148 8.39 5.08 20.33
C PRO A 148 8.12 6.07 19.18
N TYR A 149 8.34 5.64 17.94
CA TYR A 149 8.18 6.44 16.72
C TYR A 149 6.80 6.29 16.06
N TYR A 150 5.80 5.76 16.76
CA TYR A 150 4.46 5.53 16.20
C TYR A 150 3.79 6.82 15.70
N VAL A 151 3.89 7.90 16.48
CA VAL A 151 3.28 9.18 16.14
C VAL A 151 3.98 9.78 14.93
N ASP A 152 5.31 9.72 14.88
CA ASP A 152 6.09 10.20 13.73
C ASP A 152 5.70 9.48 12.43
N LEU A 153 5.41 8.17 12.50
CA LEU A 153 4.91 7.42 11.33
C LEU A 153 3.52 7.91 10.90
N LEU A 154 2.60 8.15 11.83
CA LEU A 154 1.28 8.67 11.49
C LEU A 154 1.36 10.05 10.84
N ASP A 155 2.16 10.93 11.41
CA ASP A 155 2.35 12.29 10.91
C ASP A 155 3.00 12.26 9.53
N LEU A 156 4.05 11.47 9.34
CA LEU A 156 4.71 11.30 8.04
C LEU A 156 3.74 10.84 6.94
N PHE A 157 2.93 9.81 7.20
CA PHE A 157 1.96 9.34 6.21
C PHE A 157 0.86 10.38 5.92
N ASN A 158 0.44 11.17 6.90
CA ASN A 158 -0.54 12.24 6.70
C ASN A 158 0.06 13.44 5.94
N GLU A 159 1.29 13.84 6.25
CA GLU A 159 2.01 14.92 5.55
C GLU A 159 2.25 14.55 4.09
N VAL A 160 2.79 13.36 3.81
CA VAL A 160 3.01 12.88 2.44
C VAL A 160 1.69 12.82 1.67
N ASN A 161 0.61 12.39 2.31
CA ASN A 161 -0.73 12.41 1.72
C ASN A 161 -1.18 13.83 1.38
N TYR A 162 -1.01 14.78 2.29
CA TYR A 162 -1.34 16.20 2.09
C TYR A 162 -0.55 16.80 0.91
N TYR A 163 0.77 16.65 0.90
CA TYR A 163 1.63 17.17 -0.17
C TYR A 163 1.26 16.58 -1.53
N SER A 164 1.00 15.27 -1.58
CA SER A 164 0.62 14.59 -2.81
C SER A 164 -0.69 15.14 -3.39
N PHE A 165 -1.72 15.34 -2.56
CA PHE A 165 -2.96 15.96 -3.01
C PHE A 165 -2.81 17.42 -3.44
N MET A 166 -1.98 18.20 -2.75
CA MET A 166 -1.72 19.58 -3.15
C MET A 166 -1.01 19.66 -4.50
N MET A 167 -0.04 18.78 -4.75
CA MET A 167 0.61 18.68 -6.06
C MET A 167 -0.37 18.27 -7.16
N ILE A 168 -1.23 17.28 -6.90
CA ILE A 168 -2.26 16.85 -7.85
C ILE A 168 -3.23 18.00 -8.15
N GLN A 169 -3.73 18.70 -7.12
CA GLN A 169 -4.61 19.86 -7.29
C GLN A 169 -3.94 20.95 -8.13
N GLN A 170 -2.66 21.23 -7.87
CA GLN A 170 -1.89 22.20 -8.63
C GLN A 170 -1.79 21.81 -10.11
N ASN A 171 -1.55 20.52 -10.42
CA ASN A 171 -1.52 20.03 -11.80
C ASN A 171 -2.84 20.30 -12.53
N TYR A 172 -3.99 20.08 -11.89
CA TYR A 172 -5.30 20.35 -12.52
C TYR A 172 -5.64 21.84 -12.61
N CYS A 173 -5.23 22.67 -11.64
CA CYS A 173 -5.40 24.12 -11.75
C CYS A 173 -4.70 24.71 -12.98
N PHE A 174 -3.60 24.11 -13.46
CA PHE A 174 -2.93 24.53 -14.69
C PHE A 174 -3.59 24.04 -15.98
N GLN A 175 -4.59 23.14 -15.89
CA GLN A 175 -5.30 22.60 -17.05
C GLN A 175 -6.65 23.30 -17.32
N CYS A 176 -7.11 24.14 -16.39
CA CYS A 176 -8.31 24.98 -16.52
C CYS A 176 -7.97 26.37 -17.08
#